data_AF-A0A4S0Q0Z4-F1
#
_entry.id   AF-A0A4S0Q0Z4-F1
#
_cell.length_a   1.000
_cell.length_b   1.000
_cell.length_c   1.000
_cell.angle_alpha   90.00
_cell.angle_beta   90.00
_cell.angle_gamma   90.00
#
_symmetry.space_group_name_H-M   'P 1'
#
loop_
_entity.id
_entity.type
_entity.pdbx_description
1 polymer ?
#
loop_
_entity_poly.entity_id
_entity_poly.type
_entity_poly.pdbx_seq_one_letter_code
_entity_poly.pdbx_strand_id
1 'polypeptide(L)'
;MDETRVRDVPSEDALDAQIGYNLRRASALALNDFAIEMAEAELRPVTYAMLALIDERPGIRAAGLCRLLAMKSANMAPLLAELEERGL
;
A
#
# COMPACT_ATOMS: atom_id res chain seq x y z
N MET A 1 32.35 43.28 -17.76
CA MET A 1 32.67 42.54 -16.53
C MET A 1 31.42 42.64 -15.67
N ASP A 2 30.29 42.03 -16.04
CA ASP A 2 29.98 40.60 -16.17
C ASP A 2 30.28 39.77 -14.91
N GLU A 3 29.48 40.00 -13.88
CA GLU A 3 29.23 39.02 -12.82
C GLU A 3 27.79 38.55 -12.97
N THR A 4 27.64 37.52 -13.79
CA THR A 4 26.42 36.74 -13.97
C THR A 4 25.98 36.20 -12.62
N ARG A 5 24.97 36.85 -12.04
CA ARG A 5 24.22 36.36 -10.88
C ARG A 5 23.67 34.99 -11.26
N VAL A 6 24.32 33.93 -10.79
CA VAL A 6 23.80 32.57 -10.88
C VAL A 6 22.43 32.62 -10.21
N ARG A 7 21.37 32.55 -11.01
CA ARG A 7 20.03 32.34 -10.49
C ARG A 7 20.09 31.00 -9.80
N ASP A 8 19.92 31.01 -8.48
CA ASP A 8 19.57 29.83 -7.71
C ASP A 8 18.20 29.39 -8.24
N VAL A 9 18.22 28.59 -9.31
CA VAL A 9 17.04 27.82 -9.72
C VAL A 9 16.74 26.98 -8.49
N PRO A 10 15.53 27.04 -7.90
CA PRO A 10 15.21 26.13 -6.82
C PRO A 10 15.52 24.75 -7.37
N SER A 11 16.50 24.07 -6.79
CA SER A 11 16.73 22.66 -7.06
C SER A 11 15.35 22.03 -7.03
N GLU A 12 14.94 21.29 -8.06
CA GLU A 12 13.85 20.32 -7.90
C GLU A 12 14.00 19.73 -6.48
N ASP A 13 12.98 19.94 -5.64
CA ASP A 13 13.14 19.90 -4.18
C ASP A 13 13.96 18.67 -3.80
N ALA A 14 14.91 18.75 -2.85
CA ALA A 14 15.82 17.63 -2.55
C ALA A 14 15.10 16.29 -2.22
N LEU A 15 13.79 16.36 -1.96
CA LEU A 15 12.86 15.24 -1.83
C LEU A 15 12.39 14.65 -3.18
N ASP A 16 12.16 15.48 -4.20
CA ASP A 16 11.77 15.06 -5.55
C ASP A 16 12.86 14.23 -6.24
N ALA A 17 14.14 14.43 -5.87
CA ALA A 17 15.24 13.58 -6.32
C ALA A 17 15.27 12.19 -5.66
N GLN A 18 14.50 11.96 -4.58
CA GLN A 18 14.52 10.71 -3.82
C GLN A 18 13.41 9.77 -4.27
N ILE A 19 13.76 8.75 -5.05
CA ILE A 19 12.80 7.76 -5.58
C ILE A 19 11.96 7.10 -4.48
N GLY A 20 12.54 6.80 -3.31
CA GLY A 20 11.82 6.20 -2.19
C GLY A 20 10.75 7.12 -1.61
N TYR A 21 11.02 8.43 -1.55
CA TYR A 21 10.04 9.42 -1.09
C TYR A 21 8.89 9.56 -2.10
N ASN A 22 9.21 9.65 -3.38
CA ASN A 22 8.21 9.72 -4.44
C ASN A 22 7.31 8.48 -4.46
N LEU A 23 7.90 7.27 -4.31
CA LEU A 23 7.14 6.03 -4.23
C LEU A 23 6.22 5.99 -3.00
N ARG A 24 6.72 6.44 -1.84
CA ARG A 24 5.90 6.54 -0.62
C ARG A 24 4.71 7.49 -0.80
N ARG A 25 4.92 8.62 -1.47
CA ARG A 25 3.86 9.59 -1.80
C ARG A 25 2.84 9.01 -2.78
N ALA A 26 3.31 8.39 -3.86
CA ALA A 26 2.44 7.75 -4.84
C ALA A 26 1.59 6.65 -4.20
N SER A 27 2.22 5.80 -3.37
CA SER A 27 1.52 4.78 -2.60
C SER A 27 0.52 5.38 -1.61
N ALA A 28 0.85 6.48 -0.93
CA ALA A 28 -0.09 7.15 -0.03
C ALA A 28 -1.35 7.62 -0.76
N LEU A 29 -1.18 8.26 -1.92
CA LEU A 29 -2.29 8.74 -2.73
C LEU A 29 -3.17 7.58 -3.21
N ALA A 30 -2.56 6.55 -3.81
CA ALA A 30 -3.28 5.38 -4.32
C ALA A 30 -4.04 4.63 -3.21
N LEU A 31 -3.44 4.48 -2.02
CA LEU A 31 -4.09 3.80 -0.90
C LEU A 31 -5.20 4.63 -0.26
N ASN A 32 -5.11 5.97 -0.31
CA ASN A 32 -6.18 6.85 0.14
C ASN A 32 -7.39 6.74 -0.79
N ASP A 33 -7.16 6.78 -2.11
CA ASP A 33 -8.22 6.64 -3.10
C ASP A 33 -8.91 5.27 -2.97
N PHE A 34 -8.11 4.20 -2.82
CA PHE A 34 -8.63 2.85 -2.55
C PHE A 34 -9.53 2.81 -1.30
N ALA A 35 -9.12 3.47 -0.21
CA ALA A 35 -9.91 3.48 1.03
C ALA A 35 -11.26 4.19 0.86
N ILE A 36 -11.33 5.20 -0.02
CA ILE A 36 -12.59 5.88 -0.36
C ILE A 36 -13.50 4.94 -1.15
N GLU A 37 -12.95 4.27 -2.18
CA GLU A 37 -13.72 3.35 -3.03
C GLU A 37 -14.24 2.12 -2.27
N MET A 38 -13.48 1.64 -1.29
CA MET A 38 -13.81 0.45 -0.50
C MET A 38 -14.53 0.76 0.81
N ALA A 39 -14.94 2.01 1.04
CA ALA A 39 -15.55 2.45 2.29
C ALA A 39 -16.86 1.68 2.59
N GLU A 40 -17.73 1.50 1.59
CA GLU A 40 -19.00 0.77 1.76
C GLU A 40 -18.78 -0.72 2.06
N ALA A 41 -17.71 -1.29 1.53
CA ALA A 41 -17.32 -2.67 1.78
C ALA A 41 -16.54 -2.83 3.09
N GLU A 42 -16.22 -1.74 3.81
CA GLU A 42 -15.37 -1.74 5.00
C GLU A 42 -14.06 -2.54 4.81
N LEU A 43 -13.47 -2.50 3.60
CA LEU A 43 -12.26 -3.23 3.27
C LEU A 43 -11.03 -2.31 3.29
N ARG A 44 -9.99 -2.76 3.98
CA ARG A 44 -8.66 -2.16 3.92
C ARG A 44 -7.89 -2.80 2.77
N PRO A 45 -6.86 -2.13 2.21
CA PRO A 45 -6.04 -2.69 1.14
C PRO A 45 -5.52 -4.10 1.43
N VAL A 46 -5.12 -4.35 2.68
CA VAL A 46 -4.60 -5.64 3.10
C VAL A 46 -5.67 -6.73 3.17
N THR A 47 -6.85 -6.44 3.70
CA THR A 47 -7.93 -7.43 3.82
C THR A 47 -8.58 -7.69 2.47
N TYR A 48 -8.67 -6.68 1.61
CA TYR A 48 -9.02 -6.86 0.20
C TYR A 48 -8.04 -7.78 -0.53
N ALA A 49 -6.73 -7.53 -0.40
CA ALA A 49 -5.72 -8.37 -1.04
C ALA A 49 -5.78 -9.83 -0.53
N MET A 50 -6.12 -10.04 0.74
CA MET A 50 -6.36 -11.37 1.28
C MET A 50 -7.53 -12.07 0.59
N LEU A 51 -8.70 -11.42 0.51
CA LEU A 51 -9.88 -11.98 -0.15
C LEU A 51 -9.63 -12.23 -1.64
N ALA A 52 -9.01 -11.29 -2.35
CA ALA A 52 -8.67 -11.42 -3.76
C ALA A 52 -7.74 -12.63 -4.03
N LEU A 53 -6.75 -12.85 -3.16
CA LEU A 53 -5.85 -14.01 -3.29
C LEU A 53 -6.53 -15.34 -2.94
N ILE A 54 -7.49 -15.34 -2.02
CA ILE A 54 -8.28 -16.53 -1.68
C ILE A 54 -9.20 -16.89 -2.84
N ASP A 55 -9.85 -15.91 -3.45
CA ASP A 55 -10.72 -16.08 -4.63
C ASP A 55 -9.92 -16.55 -5.86
N GLU A 56 -8.80 -15.91 -6.17
CA GLU A 56 -7.92 -16.29 -7.29
C GLU A 56 -7.31 -17.69 -7.08
N ARG A 57 -7.08 -18.09 -5.82
CA ARG A 57 -6.36 -19.34 -5.47
C ARG A 57 -7.12 -20.15 -4.42
N PRO A 58 -8.24 -20.81 -4.81
CA PRO A 58 -9.02 -21.62 -3.88
C PRO A 58 -8.15 -22.68 -3.19
N GLY A 59 -8.26 -22.77 -1.86
CA GLY A 59 -7.47 -23.68 -1.04
C GLY A 59 -6.03 -23.20 -0.74
N ILE A 60 -5.70 -21.93 -1.03
CA ILE A 60 -4.42 -21.34 -0.58
C ILE A 60 -4.26 -21.51 0.93
N ARG A 61 -3.09 -22.03 1.33
CA ARG A 61 -2.76 -22.19 2.75
C ARG A 61 -2.35 -20.84 3.34
N ALA A 62 -2.64 -20.64 4.62
CA ALA A 62 -2.26 -19.46 5.39
C ALA A 62 -0.77 -19.05 5.23
N ALA A 63 0.15 -20.02 5.23
CA ALA A 63 1.57 -19.76 4.98
C ALA A 63 1.88 -19.24 3.56
N GLY A 64 1.10 -19.66 2.57
CA GLY A 64 1.17 -19.12 1.20
C GLY A 64 0.67 -17.68 1.14
N LEU A 65 -0.45 -17.39 1.80
CA LEU A 65 -1.00 -16.05 1.89
C LEU A 65 -0.01 -15.06 2.55
N CYS A 66 0.57 -15.44 3.70
CA CYS A 66 1.64 -14.66 4.35
C CYS A 66 2.80 -14.33 3.40
N ARG A 67 3.27 -15.32 2.61
CA ARG A 67 4.40 -15.10 1.70
C ARG A 67 4.04 -14.13 0.58
N LEU A 68 2.86 -14.29 -0.04
CA LEU A 68 2.42 -13.42 -1.14
C LEU A 68 2.20 -11.97 -0.68
N LEU A 69 1.70 -11.79 0.54
CA LEU A 69 1.46 -10.47 1.13
C LEU A 69 2.65 -9.90 1.89
N ALA A 70 3.81 -10.56 1.86
CA ALA A 70 5.00 -10.18 2.64
C ALA A 70 4.67 -9.92 4.12
N MET A 71 3.77 -10.73 4.71
CA MET A 71 3.22 -10.55 6.04
C MET A 71 3.70 -11.64 7.00
N LYS A 72 3.88 -11.28 8.28
CA LYS A 72 4.13 -12.24 9.37
C LYS A 72 2.83 -12.89 9.85
N SER A 73 2.87 -14.15 10.23
CA SER A 73 1.69 -14.90 10.72
C SER A 73 0.96 -14.22 11.88
N ALA A 74 1.70 -13.58 12.80
CA ALA A 74 1.14 -12.84 13.92
C ALA A 74 0.23 -11.65 13.50
N ASN A 75 0.48 -11.07 12.32
CA ASN A 75 -0.34 -9.97 11.79
C ASN A 75 -1.50 -10.50 10.95
N MET A 76 -1.39 -11.69 10.38
CA MET A 76 -2.42 -12.28 9.52
C MET A 76 -3.60 -12.84 10.34
N ALA A 77 -3.31 -13.52 11.45
CA ALA A 77 -4.34 -14.15 12.28
C ALA A 77 -5.47 -13.18 12.69
N PRO A 78 -5.19 -11.97 13.24
CA PRO A 78 -6.27 -11.03 13.58
C PRO A 78 -7.03 -10.52 12.35
N LEU A 79 -6.38 -10.39 11.18
CA LEU A 79 -7.04 -9.93 9.95
C LEU A 79 -7.97 -11.00 9.36
N LEU A 80 -7.60 -12.28 9.45
CA LEU A 80 -8.48 -13.38 9.05
C LEU A 80 -9.68 -13.48 9.99
N ALA A 81 -9.47 -13.36 11.31
CA ALA A 81 -10.56 -13.37 12.27
C ALA A 81 -11.57 -12.24 12.02
N GLU A 82 -11.09 -11.03 11.71
CA GLU A 82 -11.96 -9.90 11.33
C GLU A 82 -12.79 -10.20 10.07
N LEU A 83 -12.21 -10.85 9.07
CA LEU A 83 -12.93 -11.24 7.85
C LEU A 83 -13.97 -12.33 8.15
N GLU A 84 -13.61 -13.35 8.93
CA GLU A 84 -14.51 -14.44 9.34
C GLU A 84 -15.69 -13.91 10.18
N GLU A 85 -15.45 -12.99 11.12
CA GLU A 85 -16.49 -12.34 11.93
C GLU A 85 -17.52 -11.58 11.07
N ARG A 86 -17.08 -11.09 9.92
CA ARG A 86 -17.93 -10.41 8.93
C ARG A 86 -18.59 -11.37 7.94
N GLY A 87 -18.30 -12.67 8.02
CA GLY A 87 -18.84 -13.70 7.13
C GLY A 87 -18.25 -13.67 5.72
N LEU A 88 -17.02 -13.18 5.57
CA LEU A 88 -16.28 -13.11 4.30
C LEU A 88 -15.29 -14.26 4.14
#